data_AF-A0A7S0L736-F1
#
_entry.id   AF-A0A7S0L736-F1
#
_cell.length_a   1.000
_cell.length_b   1.000
_cell.length_c   1.000
_cell.angle_alpha   90.00
_cell.angle_beta   90.00
_cell.angle_gamma   90.00
#
_symmetry.space_group_name_H-M   'P 1'
#
loop_
_entity.id
_entity.type
_entity.pdbx_description
1 polymer ?
#
loop_
_entity_poly.entity_id
_entity_poly.type
_entity_poly.pdbx_seq_one_letter_code
_entity_poly.pdbx_strand_id
1 'polypeptide(L)'
;LGLTVGSISASIHHSCIRNVTFRNAMMHHTFKGIYMKVDNHVTDPNATAEITNILYENIIMEEPEQVPIWIGPAQEVDSVGACSLAWPELPRSTCPPPIPTVTWTNVTL
;
A
#
# COMPACT_ATOMS: atom_id res chain seq x y z
N LEU A 1 9.07 -7.42 -4.69
CA LEU A 1 7.74 -7.00 -4.19
C LEU A 1 6.74 -8.06 -4.61
N GLY A 2 5.73 -8.33 -3.78
CA GLY A 2 4.65 -9.27 -4.07
C GLY A 2 3.45 -8.61 -4.73
N LEU A 3 2.26 -9.01 -4.32
CA LEU A 3 0.99 -8.54 -4.88
C LEU A 3 0.70 -7.11 -4.41
N THR A 4 0.82 -6.17 -5.35
CA THR A 4 0.85 -4.74 -5.04
C THR A 4 -0.37 -4.01 -5.60
N VAL A 5 -0.99 -3.15 -4.78
CA VAL A 5 -1.99 -2.15 -5.19
C VAL A 5 -1.41 -0.77 -4.90
N GLY A 6 -1.20 0.04 -5.94
CA GLY A 6 -0.61 1.38 -5.83
C GLY A 6 0.77 1.50 -6.48
N SER A 7 1.51 2.60 -6.26
CA SER A 7 1.06 3.74 -5.47
C SER A 7 -0.07 4.47 -6.14
N ILE A 8 -1.04 4.91 -5.35
CA ILE A 8 -2.09 5.82 -5.81
C ILE A 8 -1.93 7.15 -5.09
N SER A 9 -1.87 8.22 -5.87
CA SER A 9 -2.00 9.59 -5.40
C SER A 9 -3.45 10.04 -5.49
N ALA A 10 -3.93 10.74 -4.47
CA ALA A 10 -5.15 11.54 -4.59
C ALA A 10 -4.98 12.58 -5.71
N SER A 11 -6.04 12.83 -6.48
CA SER A 11 -6.04 13.87 -7.51
C SER A 11 -7.35 14.65 -7.50
N ILE A 12 -7.32 15.88 -8.01
CA ILE A 12 -8.53 16.72 -8.17
C ILE A 12 -9.56 16.10 -9.12
N HIS A 13 -9.14 15.14 -9.94
CA HIS A 13 -10.00 14.39 -10.84
C HIS A 13 -10.46 13.05 -10.25
N HIS A 14 -10.15 12.79 -8.98
CA HIS A 14 -10.42 11.55 -8.27
C HIS A 14 -9.70 10.32 -8.87
N SER A 15 -8.67 9.83 -8.19
CA SER A 15 -7.97 8.61 -8.59
C SER A 15 -8.67 7.37 -8.00
N CYS A 16 -8.76 6.25 -8.72
CA CYS A 16 -9.41 5.07 -8.16
C CYS A 16 -8.75 3.75 -8.58
N ILE A 17 -8.72 2.79 -7.65
CA ILE A 17 -8.48 1.37 -7.91
C ILE A 17 -9.69 0.61 -7.38
N ARG A 18 -10.43 -0.05 -8.27
CA ARG A 18 -11.69 -0.71 -7.91
C ARG A 18 -11.77 -2.12 -8.49
N ASN A 19 -12.39 -3.04 -7.76
CA ASN A 19 -12.75 -4.39 -8.23
C ASN A 19 -11.54 -5.21 -8.69
N VAL A 20 -10.51 -5.26 -7.85
CA VAL A 20 -9.29 -6.04 -8.12
C VAL A 20 -9.35 -7.36 -7.34
N THR A 21 -9.04 -8.46 -8.00
CA THR A 21 -8.86 -9.76 -7.34
C THR A 21 -7.49 -10.33 -7.64
N PHE A 22 -6.73 -10.62 -6.60
CA PHE A 22 -5.59 -11.53 -6.67
C PHE A 22 -6.03 -12.88 -6.13
N ARG A 23 -5.74 -13.97 -6.85
CA ARG A 23 -6.11 -15.31 -6.38
C ARG A 23 -5.09 -16.36 -6.76
N ASN A 24 -4.97 -17.41 -5.94
CA ASN A 24 -4.16 -18.60 -6.20
C ASN A 24 -2.70 -18.26 -6.50
N ALA A 25 -2.06 -17.49 -5.62
CA ALA A 25 -0.67 -17.06 -5.80
C ALA A 25 0.22 -17.62 -4.69
N MET A 26 1.44 -18.02 -5.06
CA MET A 26 2.49 -18.44 -4.14
C MET A 26 3.71 -17.55 -4.33
N MET A 27 4.25 -17.03 -3.23
CA MET A 27 5.39 -16.12 -3.22
C MET A 27 6.43 -16.64 -2.22
N HIS A 28 7.57 -17.10 -2.72
CA HIS A 28 8.69 -17.59 -1.92
C HIS A 28 9.77 -16.50 -1.81
N HIS A 29 10.26 -16.23 -0.60
CA HIS A 29 11.23 -15.16 -0.30
C HIS A 29 10.85 -13.79 -0.90
N THR A 30 9.57 -13.45 -0.92
CA THR A 30 9.18 -12.12 -1.40
C THR A 30 9.57 -11.05 -0.38
N PHE A 31 10.14 -9.94 -0.84
CA PHE A 31 10.49 -8.83 0.05
C PHE A 31 9.26 -8.29 0.82
N LYS A 32 8.14 -8.15 0.12
CA LYS A 32 6.81 -7.86 0.70
C LYS A 32 5.79 -8.79 0.07
N GLY A 33 4.81 -9.27 0.82
CA GLY A 33 3.77 -10.12 0.28
C GLY A 33 2.62 -9.32 -0.34
N ILE A 34 1.61 -8.98 0.43
CA ILE A 34 0.53 -8.06 0.04
C ILE A 34 0.98 -6.63 0.35
N TYR A 35 1.00 -5.76 -0.66
CA TYR A 35 1.48 -4.39 -0.51
C TYR A 35 0.50 -3.38 -1.12
N MET A 36 -0.33 -2.78 -0.27
CA MET A 36 -1.26 -1.74 -0.68
C MET A 36 -0.71 -0.38 -0.23
N LYS A 37 -0.37 0.48 -1.18
CA LYS A 37 0.36 1.72 -0.91
C LYS A 37 -0.29 2.96 -1.52
N VAL A 38 -0.25 4.04 -0.75
CA VAL A 38 -0.68 5.37 -1.18
C VAL A 38 0.46 6.37 -1.12
N ASP A 39 0.45 7.32 -2.04
CA ASP A 39 1.35 8.45 -1.98
C ASP A 39 0.91 9.40 -0.88
N ASN A 40 1.88 9.93 -0.13
CA ASN A 40 1.60 10.70 1.09
C ASN A 40 2.08 12.16 1.00
N HIS A 41 2.08 12.73 -0.21
CA HIS A 41 2.55 14.09 -0.49
C HIS A 41 1.48 15.01 -1.10
N VAL A 42 0.26 14.52 -1.33
CA VAL A 42 -0.80 15.33 -1.94
C VAL A 42 -1.35 16.32 -0.90
N THR A 43 -1.29 17.61 -1.23
CA THR A 43 -1.69 18.71 -0.33
C THR A 43 -2.99 19.41 -0.72
N ASP A 44 -3.55 19.12 -1.91
CA ASP A 44 -4.80 19.74 -2.34
C ASP A 44 -5.98 19.13 -1.56
N PRO A 45 -6.77 19.93 -0.82
CA PRO A 45 -7.89 19.42 -0.02
C PRO A 45 -9.04 18.87 -0.86
N ASN A 46 -9.13 19.22 -2.15
CA ASN A 46 -10.14 18.69 -3.08
C ASN A 46 -9.65 17.45 -3.81
N ALA A 47 -8.37 17.11 -3.70
CA ALA A 47 -7.86 15.88 -4.28
C ALA A 47 -8.40 14.70 -3.49
N THR A 48 -8.94 13.70 -4.19
CA THR A 48 -9.46 12.48 -3.58
C THR A 48 -8.93 11.25 -4.28
N ALA A 49 -8.91 10.13 -3.58
CA ALA A 49 -8.68 8.82 -4.17
C ALA A 49 -9.47 7.73 -3.45
N GLU A 50 -9.61 6.59 -4.09
CA GLU A 50 -10.15 5.40 -3.42
C GLU A 50 -9.48 4.09 -3.84
N ILE A 51 -9.50 3.16 -2.90
CA ILE A 51 -9.15 1.76 -3.08
C ILE A 51 -10.33 0.95 -2.56
N THR A 52 -11.11 0.37 -3.47
CA THR A 52 -12.41 -0.23 -3.15
C THR A 52 -12.59 -1.61 -3.78
N ASN A 53 -13.19 -2.56 -3.06
CA ASN A 53 -13.47 -3.92 -3.53
C ASN A 53 -12.19 -4.64 -3.99
N ILE A 54 -11.27 -4.84 -3.06
CA ILE A 54 -10.02 -5.57 -3.30
C ILE A 54 -10.12 -6.93 -2.61
N LEU A 55 -9.93 -8.00 -3.36
CA LEU A 55 -9.95 -9.37 -2.84
C LEU A 55 -8.60 -10.03 -3.06
N TYR A 56 -8.01 -10.55 -1.99
CA TYR A 56 -6.95 -11.54 -2.04
C TYR A 56 -7.55 -12.88 -1.61
N GLU A 57 -7.30 -13.94 -2.39
CA GLU A 57 -7.89 -15.25 -2.13
C GLU A 57 -6.85 -16.34 -2.38
N ASN A 58 -6.65 -17.24 -1.41
CA ASN A 58 -5.69 -18.34 -1.54
C ASN A 58 -4.27 -17.84 -1.91
N ILE A 59 -3.73 -16.96 -1.06
CA ILE A 59 -2.38 -16.41 -1.20
C ILE A 59 -1.45 -17.10 -0.20
N ILE A 60 -0.38 -17.72 -0.71
CA ILE A 60 0.66 -18.38 0.07
C ILE A 60 1.92 -17.51 0.03
N MET A 61 2.45 -17.17 1.20
CA MET A 61 3.69 -16.42 1.36
C MET A 61 4.65 -17.25 2.19
N GLU A 62 5.73 -17.71 1.57
CA GLU A 62 6.79 -18.46 2.25
C GLU A 62 7.98 -17.54 2.51
N GLU A 63 8.36 -17.44 3.78
CA GLU A 63 9.57 -16.74 4.24
C GLU A 63 9.74 -15.31 3.68
N PRO A 64 8.74 -14.42 3.81
CA PRO A 64 8.86 -13.03 3.35
C PRO A 64 9.99 -12.28 4.08
N GLU A 65 10.77 -11.50 3.34
CA GLU A 65 12.05 -10.98 3.84
C GLU A 65 11.91 -9.72 4.73
N GLN A 66 10.82 -8.95 4.55
CA GLN A 66 10.58 -7.73 5.34
C GLN A 66 9.22 -7.75 6.04
N VAL A 67 8.13 -7.46 5.30
CA VAL A 67 6.77 -7.44 5.85
C VAL A 67 5.83 -8.26 4.96
N PRO A 68 5.14 -9.29 5.49
CA PRO A 68 4.24 -10.12 4.70
C PRO A 68 3.07 -9.30 4.15
N ILE A 69 2.50 -8.40 4.95
CA ILE A 69 1.35 -7.58 4.58
C ILE A 69 1.64 -6.14 5.00
N TRP A 70 1.53 -5.20 4.08
CA TRP A 70 1.61 -3.76 4.33
C TRP A 70 0.45 -3.05 3.65
N ILE A 71 -0.31 -2.28 4.43
CA ILE A 71 -1.39 -1.41 3.95
C ILE A 71 -1.16 -0.04 4.58
N GLY A 72 -0.81 0.96 3.78
CA GLY A 72 -0.49 2.29 4.31
C GLY A 72 0.23 3.20 3.33
N PRO A 73 0.99 4.19 3.83
CA PRO A 73 1.81 5.05 2.99
C PRO A 73 2.85 4.20 2.23
N ALA A 74 3.25 4.66 1.05
CA ALA A 74 4.35 4.06 0.32
C ALA A 74 5.60 3.99 1.21
N GLN A 75 6.13 2.79 1.37
CA GLN A 75 7.40 2.52 2.04
C GLN A 75 8.50 2.40 0.98
N GLU A 76 9.21 3.52 0.74
CA GLU A 76 10.20 3.67 -0.33
C GLU A 76 11.13 4.87 -0.04
N VAL A 77 12.19 5.05 -0.85
CA VAL A 77 13.26 6.04 -0.60
C VAL A 77 13.14 7.28 -1.49
N ASP A 78 12.46 7.15 -2.62
CA ASP A 78 12.43 8.12 -3.72
C ASP A 78 11.16 8.99 -3.74
N SER A 79 10.24 8.79 -2.79
CA SER A 79 8.99 9.55 -2.72
C SER A 79 8.93 10.52 -1.55
N VAL A 80 8.49 11.74 -1.83
CA VAL A 80 8.21 12.77 -0.82
C VAL A 80 7.13 12.24 0.12
N GLY A 81 7.34 12.39 1.43
CA GLY A 81 6.39 11.94 2.45
C GLY A 81 6.26 10.41 2.57
N ALA A 82 7.12 9.63 1.92
CA ALA A 82 7.12 8.17 2.06
C ALA A 82 7.48 7.72 3.48
N CYS A 83 6.97 6.55 3.83
CA CYS A 83 7.38 5.79 4.99
C CYS A 83 8.79 5.23 4.78
N SER A 84 9.65 5.30 5.80
CA SER A 84 11.00 4.76 5.70
C SER A 84 10.97 3.24 5.50
N LEU A 85 11.82 2.71 4.59
CA LEU A 85 12.07 1.27 4.45
C LEU A 85 12.57 0.59 5.74
N ALA A 86 13.04 1.35 6.73
CA ALA A 86 13.53 0.80 7.99
C ALA A 86 12.53 0.93 9.15
N TRP A 87 11.31 1.41 8.87
CA TRP A 87 10.25 1.50 9.87
C TRP A 87 9.41 0.21 9.89
N PRO A 88 9.06 -0.32 11.08
CA PRO A 88 9.34 0.19 12.42
C PRO A 88 10.64 -0.32 13.08
N GLU A 89 11.50 -1.02 12.34
CA GLU A 89 12.62 -1.78 12.91
C GLU A 89 13.73 -0.88 13.51
N LEU A 90 13.98 0.29 12.92
CA LEU A 90 15.00 1.22 13.40
C LEU A 90 14.39 2.36 14.23
N PRO A 91 14.87 2.63 15.47
CA PRO A 91 14.28 3.61 16.40
C PRO A 91 14.18 5.07 15.90
N ARG A 92 14.88 5.42 14.82
CA ARG A 92 14.89 6.76 14.21
C ARG A 92 14.27 6.82 12.82
N SER A 93 13.83 5.68 12.30
CA SER A 93 13.04 5.67 11.08
C SER A 93 11.67 6.29 11.37
N THR A 94 11.05 6.86 10.34
CA THR A 94 9.78 7.57 10.47
C THR A 94 8.79 7.08 9.43
N CYS A 95 7.51 7.08 9.80
CA CYS A 95 6.41 6.76 8.91
C CYS A 95 5.27 7.73 9.18
N PRO A 96 4.96 8.65 8.26
CA PRO A 96 3.84 9.56 8.44
C PRO A 96 2.50 8.79 8.37
N PRO A 97 1.44 9.29 9.03
CA PRO A 97 0.11 8.69 8.87
C PRO A 97 -0.37 8.82 7.41
N PRO A 98 -1.23 7.90 6.92
CA PRO A 98 -1.87 8.04 5.61
C PRO A 98 -2.66 9.35 5.50
N ILE A 99 -2.65 9.98 4.32
CA ILE A 99 -3.51 11.13 4.03
C ILE A 99 -5.00 10.77 4.12
N PRO A 100 -5.85 11.66 4.66
CA PRO A 100 -7.27 11.39 4.86
C PRO A 100 -8.10 11.44 3.57
N THR A 101 -7.51 11.86 2.46
CA THR A 101 -8.17 12.01 1.15
C THR A 101 -8.26 10.71 0.35
N VAL A 102 -7.69 9.61 0.87
CA VAL A 102 -7.80 8.28 0.28
C VAL A 102 -8.77 7.42 1.11
N THR A 103 -9.86 6.98 0.49
CA THR A 103 -10.83 6.08 1.12
C THR A 103 -10.52 4.62 0.81
N TRP A 104 -10.62 3.76 1.83
CA TRP A 104 -10.41 2.31 1.71
C TRP A 104 -11.70 1.59 2.08
N THR A 105 -12.26 0.82 1.15
CA THR A 105 -13.57 0.15 1.36
C THR A 105 -13.56 -1.27 0.84
N ASN A 106 -14.08 -2.23 1.60
CA ASN A 106 -14.22 -3.63 1.17
C ASN A 106 -12.89 -4.22 0.66
N VAL A 107 -11.88 -4.24 1.53
CA VAL A 107 -10.60 -4.91 1.31
C VAL A 107 -10.61 -6.21 2.12
N THR A 108 -10.48 -7.34 1.43
CA THR A 108 -10.52 -8.69 2.01
C THR A 108 -9.23 -9.42 1.65
N LEU A 109 -8.59 -10.03 2.65
CA LEU A 109 -7.31 -10.74 2.52
C LEU A 109 -7.46 -12.26 2.69
#